data_AF-W0NU51-F1
#
_entry.id   AF-W0NU51-F1
#
_cell.length_a   1.000
_cell.length_b   1.000
_cell.length_c   1.000
_cell.angle_alpha   90.00
_cell.angle_beta   90.00
_cell.angle_gamma   90.00
#
_symmetry.space_group_name_H-M   'P 1'
#
loop_
_entity.id
_entity.type
_entity.pdbx_description
1 polymer ?
#
loop_
_entity_poly.entity_id
_entity_poly.type
_entity_poly.pdbx_seq_one_letter_code
_entity_poly.pdbx_strand_id
1 'polypeptide(L)'
;AFLLTMPPQQLEELLRYLQDTQTKANNKVSHETEHPTARSKTPLDNNNESTVQASTNQRSNQTRGKRPQDGKRRPLNSFIAFRSYYSVMFPDLTQKAKSGILRFLWQNDPFKAKWAIVAKAYSI
;
A
#
# COMPACT_ATOMS: atom_id res chain seq x y z
N ALA A 1 27.17 -7.70 9.44
CA ALA A 1 26.32 -6.59 8.94
C ALA A 1 26.75 -6.26 7.51
N PHE A 2 25.99 -6.71 6.51
CA PHE A 2 26.37 -6.70 5.09
C PHE A 2 26.65 -5.29 4.53
N LEU A 3 25.86 -4.29 4.94
CA LEU A 3 26.00 -2.91 4.49
C LEU A 3 27.24 -2.19 5.08
N LEU A 4 27.77 -2.67 6.21
CA LEU A 4 28.93 -2.07 6.88
C LEU A 4 30.26 -2.66 6.38
N THR A 5 30.22 -3.81 5.70
CA THR A 5 31.39 -4.48 5.13
C THR A 5 31.56 -4.22 3.63
N MET A 6 30.69 -3.40 3.03
CA MET A 6 30.73 -3.13 1.61
C MET A 6 31.70 -1.98 1.28
N PRO A 7 32.55 -2.12 0.24
CA PRO A 7 33.39 -1.03 -0.24
C PRO A 7 32.56 0.19 -0.65
N PRO A 8 33.05 1.42 -0.41
CA PRO A 8 32.29 2.64 -0.69
C PRO A 8 31.90 2.79 -2.17
N GLN A 9 32.71 2.27 -3.09
CA GLN A 9 32.42 2.31 -4.52
C GLN A 9 31.18 1.49 -4.90
N GLN A 10 30.98 0.33 -4.27
CA GLN A 10 29.80 -0.51 -4.52
C GLN A 10 28.53 0.08 -3.89
N LEU A 11 28.69 0.82 -2.78
CA LEU A 11 27.59 1.54 -2.16
C LEU A 11 27.10 2.71 -3.03
N GLU A 12 28.02 3.46 -3.65
CA GLU A 12 27.68 4.53 -4.59
C GLU A 12 27.00 4.00 -5.84
N GLU A 13 27.48 2.87 -6.39
CA GLU A 13 26.84 2.20 -7.53
C GLU A 13 25.42 1.76 -7.20
N LEU A 14 25.20 1.18 -6.02
CA LEU A 14 23.88 0.79 -5.53
C LEU A 14 22.94 2.00 -5.40
N LEU A 15 23.42 3.10 -4.82
CA LEU A 15 22.64 4.33 -4.67
C LEU A 15 22.24 4.91 -6.03
N ARG A 16 23.17 4.91 -6.99
CA ARG A 16 22.91 5.38 -8.36
C ARG A 16 21.87 4.51 -9.07
N TYR A 17 21.97 3.19 -8.93
CA TYR A 17 20.99 2.26 -9.49
C TYR A 17 19.58 2.47 -8.90
N LEU A 18 19.48 2.69 -7.59
CA LEU A 18 18.19 2.99 -6.94
C LEU A 18 17.59 4.33 -7.40
N GLN A 19 18.42 5.31 -7.75
CA GLN A 19 17.97 6.58 -8.29
C GLN A 19 17.46 6.41 -9.74
N ASP A 20 18.23 5.73 -10.60
CA ASP A 20 17.87 5.52 -12.01
C ASP A 20 16.60 4.68 -12.20
N THR A 21 16.37 3.71 -11.31
CA THR A 21 15.15 2.90 -11.30
C THR A 21 13.91 3.72 -10.92
N GLN A 22 14.02 4.71 -10.03
CA GLN A 22 12.92 5.64 -9.74
C GLN A 22 12.59 6.55 -10.93
N THR A 23 13.60 7.07 -11.65
CA THR A 23 13.39 7.96 -12.80
C THR A 23 12.69 7.25 -13.96
N LYS A 24 13.01 5.96 -14.18
CA LYS A 24 12.37 5.14 -15.22
C LYS A 24 10.91 4.76 -14.88
N ALA A 25 10.59 4.56 -13.59
CA ALA A 25 9.23 4.26 -13.16
C ALA A 25 8.27 5.44 -13.35
N ASN A 26 8.76 6.68 -13.26
CA ASN A 26 7.94 7.88 -13.39
C ASN A 26 7.62 8.28 -14.86
N ASN A 27 8.30 7.67 -15.84
CA ASN A 27 8.20 8.05 -17.27
C ASN A 27 7.46 7.01 -18.14
N LYS A 28 6.77 6.04 -17.54
CA LYS A 28 5.96 5.00 -18.23
C LYS A 28 4.44 5.20 -18.08
N VAL A 29 3.97 6.44 -17.96
CA VAL A 29 2.54 6.76 -18.11
C VAL A 29 2.42 7.79 -19.22
N SER A 30 2.32 7.33 -20.47
CA SER A 30 1.62 8.01 -21.58
C SER A 30 1.61 7.12 -22.84
N HIS A 31 0.41 6.98 -23.44
CA HIS A 31 0.07 6.46 -24.78
C HIS A 31 0.03 4.92 -24.95
N GLU A 32 -0.98 4.23 -25.52
CA GLU A 32 -2.08 4.60 -26.43
C GLU A 32 -3.35 3.74 -26.23
N THR A 33 -4.50 4.35 -26.53
CA THR A 33 -5.77 3.74 -26.93
C THR A 33 -5.61 3.16 -28.34
N GLU A 34 -5.97 1.90 -28.58
CA GLU A 34 -6.65 1.43 -29.80
C GLU A 34 -7.23 0.02 -29.57
N HIS A 35 -8.49 -0.15 -29.97
CA HIS A 35 -9.30 -1.37 -29.92
C HIS A 35 -9.14 -2.13 -31.26
N PRO A 36 -9.25 -3.48 -31.33
CA PRO A 36 -10.52 -4.05 -31.80
C PRO A 36 -10.94 -5.40 -31.19
N THR A 37 -12.20 -5.44 -30.75
CA THR A 37 -13.25 -6.48 -30.87
C THR A 37 -12.86 -7.93 -31.20
N ALA A 38 -13.12 -8.87 -30.27
CA ALA A 38 -13.86 -10.12 -30.53
C ALA A 38 -14.23 -10.91 -29.26
N ARG A 39 -15.54 -10.94 -28.95
CA ARG A 39 -16.38 -12.11 -28.52
C ARG A 39 -15.83 -13.03 -27.42
N SER A 40 -16.48 -13.12 -26.25
CA SER A 40 -17.63 -14.03 -26.06
C SER A 40 -18.46 -13.67 -24.81
N LYS A 41 -19.78 -13.77 -24.96
CA LYS A 41 -20.82 -13.52 -23.95
C LYS A 41 -21.06 -14.77 -23.11
N THR A 42 -21.35 -14.61 -21.81
CA THR A 42 -22.58 -15.11 -21.14
C THR A 42 -22.63 -14.63 -19.68
N PRO A 43 -23.84 -14.51 -19.09
CA PRO A 43 -24.17 -13.46 -18.14
C PRO A 43 -24.22 -13.96 -16.69
N LEU A 44 -23.98 -13.06 -15.73
CA LEU A 44 -24.54 -13.22 -14.40
C LEU A 44 -25.29 -11.95 -14.02
N ASP A 45 -26.59 -12.18 -13.89
CA ASP A 45 -27.64 -11.35 -13.34
C ASP A 45 -27.28 -10.87 -11.92
N ASN A 46 -27.43 -9.58 -11.65
CA ASN A 46 -28.20 -9.15 -10.48
C ASN A 46 -28.46 -7.64 -10.52
N ASN A 47 -29.75 -7.35 -10.56
CA ASN A 47 -30.38 -6.05 -10.64
C ASN A 47 -30.27 -5.22 -9.35
N ASN A 48 -29.92 -3.96 -9.52
CA ASN A 48 -30.43 -2.84 -8.72
C ASN A 48 -30.10 -1.53 -9.41
N GLU A 49 -30.88 -1.26 -10.45
CA GLU A 49 -31.09 0.07 -11.02
C GLU A 49 -31.97 0.89 -10.08
N SER A 50 -31.53 2.08 -9.70
CA SER A 50 -32.34 3.31 -9.80
C SER A 50 -31.62 4.56 -9.27
N THR A 51 -31.71 5.60 -10.10
CA THR A 51 -31.89 7.02 -9.74
C THR A 51 -30.71 7.82 -9.18
N VAL A 52 -30.09 8.58 -10.10
CA VAL A 52 -29.84 10.04 -10.05
C VAL A 52 -30.07 10.71 -8.69
N GLN A 53 -29.04 11.37 -8.12
CA GLN A 53 -29.09 12.78 -7.72
C GLN A 53 -27.77 13.28 -7.08
N ALA A 54 -27.39 14.49 -7.49
CA ALA A 54 -26.23 15.24 -7.03
C ALA A 54 -26.20 15.36 -5.49
N SER A 55 -25.03 15.13 -4.89
CA SER A 55 -24.86 15.22 -3.44
C SER A 55 -23.73 16.17 -3.07
N THR A 56 -24.17 17.36 -2.66
CA THR A 56 -23.45 18.41 -1.95
C THR A 56 -22.51 17.85 -0.87
N ASN A 57 -21.28 18.37 -0.84
CA ASN A 57 -20.31 18.17 0.24
C ASN A 57 -20.93 18.44 1.62
N GLN A 58 -21.22 17.39 2.37
CA GLN A 58 -21.49 17.48 3.80
C GLN A 58 -20.37 16.80 4.58
N ARG A 59 -19.43 17.62 5.09
CA ARG A 59 -18.50 17.22 6.14
C ARG A 59 -19.32 16.98 7.41
N SER A 60 -19.64 15.72 7.71
CA SER A 60 -20.17 15.37 9.02
C SER A 60 -19.02 15.39 10.03
N ASN A 61 -18.98 16.43 10.85
CA ASN A 61 -18.20 16.44 12.08
C ASN A 61 -18.82 15.42 13.04
N GLN A 62 -18.37 14.16 12.97
CA GLN A 62 -18.79 13.14 13.91
C GLN A 62 -18.01 13.32 15.21
N THR A 63 -18.72 13.75 16.24
CA THR A 63 -18.27 13.84 17.62
C THR A 63 -17.61 12.53 18.06
N ARG A 64 -16.50 12.67 18.80
CA ARG A 64 -15.65 11.59 19.33
C ARG A 64 -16.39 10.82 20.43
N GLY A 65 -17.44 10.10 20.04
CA GLY A 65 -18.15 9.17 20.91
C GLY A 65 -17.24 8.01 21.27
N LYS A 66 -17.03 7.79 22.57
CA LYS A 66 -16.44 6.56 23.10
C LYS A 66 -17.35 5.39 22.69
N ARG A 67 -17.00 4.70 21.60
CA ARG A 67 -17.69 3.49 21.16
C ARG A 67 -17.22 2.30 22.01
N PRO A 68 -18.13 1.40 22.42
CA PRO A 68 -17.80 0.20 23.18
C PRO A 68 -16.80 -0.65 22.39
N GLN A 69 -15.75 -1.13 23.07
CA GLN A 69 -14.64 -1.90 22.49
C GLN A 69 -15.02 -3.36 22.16
N ASP A 70 -16.29 -3.73 22.25
CA ASP A 70 -16.81 -5.09 21.99
C ASP A 70 -17.39 -5.26 20.57
N GLY A 71 -17.16 -4.28 19.69
CA GLY A 71 -17.42 -4.46 18.27
C GLY A 71 -16.28 -5.25 17.62
N LYS A 72 -16.62 -6.31 16.87
CA LYS A 72 -15.67 -7.04 16.01
C LYS A 72 -14.79 -6.05 15.24
N ARG A 73 -13.49 -6.09 15.55
CA ARG A 73 -12.51 -5.17 14.96
C ARG A 73 -12.44 -5.45 13.46
N ARG A 74 -12.09 -4.43 12.68
CA ARG A 74 -11.84 -4.64 11.25
C ARG A 74 -10.71 -5.66 11.10
N PRO A 75 -10.79 -6.57 10.10
CA PRO A 75 -9.72 -7.50 9.79
C PRO A 75 -8.38 -6.78 9.63
N LEU A 76 -7.30 -7.38 10.14
CA LEU A 76 -5.98 -6.79 10.07
C LEU A 76 -5.49 -6.77 8.62
N ASN A 77 -5.05 -5.60 8.15
CA ASN A 77 -4.43 -5.48 6.84
C ASN A 77 -2.95 -5.90 6.89
N SER A 78 -2.45 -6.54 5.82
CA SER A 78 -1.06 -7.02 5.72
C SER A 78 0.00 -5.94 5.94
N PHE A 79 -0.25 -4.73 5.43
CA PHE A 79 0.63 -3.59 5.65
C PHE A 79 0.69 -3.15 7.12
N ILE A 80 -0.39 -3.37 7.89
CA ILE A 80 -0.41 -3.06 9.32
C ILE A 80 0.45 -4.05 10.11
N ALA A 81 0.49 -5.32 9.70
CA ALA A 81 1.43 -6.29 10.28
C ALA A 81 2.88 -5.92 9.93
N PHE A 82 3.14 -5.64 8.65
CA PHE A 82 4.45 -5.20 8.15
C PHE A 82 5.00 -3.98 8.91
N ARG A 83 4.20 -2.91 8.99
CA ARG A 83 4.65 -1.65 9.62
C ARG A 83 4.95 -1.82 11.10
N SER A 84 4.17 -2.62 11.83
CA SER A 84 4.37 -2.82 13.27
C SER A 84 5.67 -3.55 13.55
N TYR A 85 6.04 -4.50 12.69
CA TYR A 85 7.30 -5.23 12.79
C TYR A 85 8.52 -4.34 12.55
N TYR A 86 8.49 -3.47 11.53
CA TYR A 86 9.65 -2.63 11.21
C TYR A 86 9.68 -1.31 12.00
N SER A 87 8.56 -0.83 12.52
CA SER A 87 8.50 0.46 13.23
C SER A 87 9.35 0.47 14.50
N VAL A 88 9.57 -0.68 15.15
CA VAL A 88 10.40 -0.77 16.36
C VAL A 88 11.89 -0.60 16.08
N MET A 89 12.32 -0.81 14.83
CA MET A 89 13.72 -0.66 14.41
C MET A 89 14.16 0.80 14.28
N PHE A 90 13.21 1.73 14.29
CA PHE A 90 13.48 3.16 14.09
C PHE A 90 12.92 3.99 15.26
N PRO A 91 13.38 3.84 16.51
CA PRO A 91 12.81 4.58 17.64
C PRO A 91 12.98 6.10 17.48
N ASP A 92 14.16 6.55 17.05
CA ASP A 92 14.59 7.96 17.09
C ASP A 92 14.22 8.77 15.85
N LEU A 93 13.66 8.13 14.83
CA LEU A 93 13.24 8.83 13.61
C LEU A 93 11.92 9.57 13.82
N THR A 94 11.73 10.68 13.10
CA THR A 94 10.42 11.34 13.04
C THR A 94 9.38 10.44 12.38
N GLN A 95 8.10 10.58 12.75
CA GLN A 95 7.01 9.79 12.15
C GLN A 95 6.96 9.92 10.62
N LYS A 96 7.26 11.11 10.09
CA LYS A 96 7.32 11.38 8.65
C LYS A 96 8.40 10.51 7.98
N ALA A 97 9.62 10.53 8.53
CA ALA A 97 10.71 9.70 8.01
C ALA A 97 10.38 8.21 8.10
N LYS A 98 9.86 7.73 9.25
CA LYS A 98 9.42 6.33 9.40
C LYS A 98 8.40 5.94 8.33
N SER A 99 7.36 6.75 8.13
CA SER A 99 6.32 6.46 7.13
C SER A 99 6.86 6.38 5.71
N GLY A 100 7.82 7.24 5.35
CA GLY A 100 8.47 7.22 4.03
C GLY A 100 9.28 5.95 3.82
N ILE A 101 10.13 5.60 4.78
CA ILE A 101 10.97 4.40 4.75
C ILE A 101 10.11 3.14 4.67
N LEU A 102 9.08 3.03 5.51
CA LEU A 102 8.20 1.85 5.51
C LEU A 102 7.42 1.69 4.20
N ARG A 103 6.98 2.81 3.59
CA ARG A 103 6.30 2.76 2.29
C ARG A 103 7.26 2.30 1.20
N PHE A 104 8.50 2.79 1.21
CA PHE A 104 9.54 2.37 0.29
C PHE A 104 9.88 0.88 0.43
N LEU A 105 10.10 0.41 1.66
CA LEU A 105 10.35 -1.01 1.94
C LEU A 105 9.17 -1.88 1.51
N TRP A 106 7.94 -1.46 1.77
CA TRP A 106 6.74 -2.21 1.35
C TRP A 106 6.58 -2.28 -0.17
N GLN A 107 6.95 -1.23 -0.91
CA GLN A 107 6.89 -1.26 -2.37
C GLN A 107 7.84 -2.32 -2.94
N ASN A 108 9.04 -2.40 -2.39
CA ASN A 108 10.12 -3.27 -2.84
C ASN A 108 10.12 -4.67 -2.19
N ASP A 109 9.27 -4.94 -1.20
CA ASP A 109 9.21 -6.26 -0.54
C ASP A 109 8.63 -7.33 -1.51
N PRO A 110 9.40 -8.37 -1.87
CA PRO A 110 8.87 -9.47 -2.67
C PRO A 110 7.94 -10.39 -1.87
N PHE A 111 7.97 -10.35 -0.53
CA PHE A 111 7.25 -11.29 0.34
C PHE A 111 5.93 -10.73 0.90
N LYS A 112 5.19 -9.94 0.13
CA LYS A 112 3.88 -9.36 0.57
C LYS A 112 2.87 -10.43 0.99
N ALA A 113 2.92 -11.60 0.35
CA ALA A 113 2.08 -12.75 0.69
C ALA A 113 2.31 -13.24 2.12
N LYS A 114 3.57 -13.25 2.60
CA LYS A 114 3.91 -13.62 3.98
C LYS A 114 3.17 -12.73 4.98
N TRP A 115 3.16 -11.43 4.72
CA TRP A 115 2.46 -10.45 5.56
C TRP A 115 0.94 -10.60 5.51
N ALA A 116 0.38 -11.04 4.38
CA ALA A 116 -1.05 -11.36 4.29
C ALA A 116 -1.44 -12.55 5.15
N ILE A 117 -0.65 -13.62 5.15
CA ILE A 117 -0.88 -14.80 6.00
C ILE A 117 -0.80 -14.40 7.47
N VAL A 118 0.25 -13.66 7.85
CA VAL A 118 0.41 -13.14 9.22
C VAL A 118 -0.82 -12.30 9.61
N ALA A 119 -1.22 -11.34 8.79
CA ALA A 119 -2.35 -10.49 9.13
C ALA A 119 -3.68 -11.26 9.24
N LYS A 120 -3.88 -12.27 8.40
CA LYS A 120 -5.05 -13.17 8.50
C LYS A 120 -5.04 -13.97 9.79
N ALA A 121 -3.89 -14.51 10.21
CA ALA A 121 -3.78 -15.24 11.46
C ALA A 121 -4.10 -14.38 12.69
N TYR A 122 -3.81 -13.08 12.63
CA TYR A 122 -4.13 -12.11 13.69
C TYR A 122 -5.49 -11.40 13.52
N SER A 123 -6.26 -11.77 12.49
CA SER A 123 -7.60 -11.22 12.26
C SER A 123 -8.64 -12.12 12.95
N ILE A 124 -8.88 -11.86 14.24
CA ILE A 124 -9.89 -12.54 15.07
C ILE A 124 -11.26 -11.90 14.89
#